data_AF-G9KZZ8-F1
#
_entry.id   AF-G9KZZ8-F1
#
_cell.length_a   1.000
_cell.length_b   1.000
_cell.length_c   1.000
_cell.angle_alpha   90.00
_cell.angle_beta   90.00
_cell.angle_gamma   90.00
#
_symmetry.space_group_name_H-M   'P 1'
#
loop_
_entity.id
_entity.type
_entity.pdbx_description
1 polymer ?
#
loop_
_entity_poly.entity_id
_entity_poly.type
_entity_poly.pdbx_seq_one_letter_code
_entity_poly.pdbx_strand_id
1 'polypeptide(L)'
;MGGRPSSPLDKRQQQHLRGQVDTLLRNFLPCYREQLAASVLQQISRELGPREPAGCQLMRSKKLPRVREHRGPLTQLGGHPPRWQPIFCVLRGDGRLEWFSHREEYENGGHPLGSTTLTGYTVLTSQREYLHLLDTLCPVSSGEHTQEESDPLLEMPVNFPLFLQHPFRRHLCFSAATGEAQREAQRAWRLALQGGIRLRGTVLQRSQAPAARAFLDAVRLYRQHQGHFGDDDVTLGSDAEVLTGVLMRKLLPALRAQTLPGLRGARRNRAWAWTELLDAVHAAV
;
A
#
# COMPACT_ATOMS: atom_id res chain seq x y z
N MET A 1 -7.17 24.84 23.63
CA MET A 1 -7.40 23.42 23.25
C MET A 1 -7.61 23.35 21.74
N GLY A 2 -6.52 23.40 20.96
CA GLY A 2 -6.59 23.40 19.49
C GLY A 2 -6.68 21.97 18.97
N GLY A 3 -7.87 21.54 18.55
CA GLY A 3 -8.03 20.30 17.82
C GLY A 3 -7.26 20.37 16.51
N ARG A 4 -6.34 19.42 16.29
CA ARG A 4 -5.57 19.33 15.04
C ARG A 4 -6.56 19.06 13.89
N PRO A 5 -6.40 19.70 12.71
CA PRO A 5 -7.27 19.44 11.58
C PRO A 5 -7.27 17.95 11.22
N SER A 6 -8.41 17.46 10.72
CA SER A 6 -8.67 16.07 10.32
C SER A 6 -7.77 15.57 9.18
N SER A 7 -6.96 16.44 8.57
CA SER A 7 -5.94 16.10 7.58
C SER A 7 -4.68 16.93 7.85
N PRO A 8 -3.47 16.34 7.71
CA PRO A 8 -2.22 17.09 7.78
C PRO A 8 -1.98 18.01 6.58
N LEU A 9 -2.86 17.98 5.57
CA LEU A 9 -2.78 18.81 4.37
C LEU A 9 -3.73 20.01 4.46
N ASP A 10 -3.22 21.19 4.11
CA ASP A 10 -4.05 22.37 3.97
C ASP A 10 -4.83 22.39 2.64
N LYS A 11 -5.81 23.30 2.52
CA LYS A 11 -6.65 23.40 1.30
C LYS A 11 -5.82 23.76 0.05
N ARG A 12 -4.74 24.53 0.19
CA ARG A 12 -3.90 24.95 -0.94
C ARG A 12 -3.09 23.78 -1.46
N GLN A 13 -2.55 22.96 -0.57
CA GLN A 13 -1.85 21.72 -0.88
C GLN A 13 -2.78 20.72 -1.57
N GLN A 14 -4.01 20.54 -1.07
CA GLN A 14 -5.00 19.69 -1.72
C GLN A 14 -5.35 20.17 -3.15
N GLN A 15 -5.54 21.48 -3.34
CA GLN A 15 -5.76 22.05 -4.68
C GLN A 15 -4.55 21.85 -5.60
N HIS A 16 -3.33 22.02 -5.08
CA HIS A 16 -2.12 21.77 -5.84
C HIS A 16 -2.02 20.31 -6.28
N LEU A 17 -2.28 19.36 -5.38
CA LEU A 17 -2.29 17.92 -5.68
C LEU A 17 -3.31 17.59 -6.76
N ARG A 18 -4.51 18.16 -6.69
CA ARG A 18 -5.53 17.99 -7.74
C ARG A 18 -5.04 18.49 -9.10
N GLY A 19 -4.36 19.65 -9.14
CA GLY A 19 -3.74 20.14 -10.37
C GLY A 19 -2.65 19.21 -10.92
N GLN A 20 -1.88 18.56 -10.04
CA GLN A 20 -0.90 17.54 -10.43
C GLN A 20 -1.56 16.27 -10.99
N VAL A 21 -2.68 15.83 -10.41
CA VAL A 21 -3.50 14.72 -10.93
C VAL A 21 -4.02 15.07 -12.33
N ASP A 22 -4.61 16.24 -12.50
CA ASP A 22 -5.13 16.69 -13.80
C ASP A 22 -4.02 16.76 -14.86
N THR A 23 -2.84 17.26 -14.48
CA THR A 23 -1.68 17.33 -15.38
C THR A 23 -1.19 15.93 -15.77
N LEU A 24 -1.12 15.01 -14.81
CA LEU A 24 -0.75 13.62 -15.08
C LEU A 24 -1.74 12.98 -16.05
N LEU A 25 -3.05 13.12 -15.81
CA LEU A 25 -4.08 12.54 -16.67
C LEU A 25 -4.05 13.14 -18.07
N ARG A 26 -3.87 14.46 -18.21
CA ARG A 26 -3.74 15.12 -19.52
C ARG A 26 -2.57 14.57 -20.34
N ASN A 27 -1.45 14.25 -19.69
CA ASN A 27 -0.27 13.71 -20.35
C ASN A 27 -0.36 12.20 -20.59
N PHE A 28 -1.06 11.46 -19.73
CA PHE A 28 -1.18 10.01 -19.80
C PHE A 28 -2.26 9.53 -20.79
N LEU A 29 -3.43 10.18 -20.80
CA LEU A 29 -4.59 9.73 -21.55
C LEU A 29 -4.39 9.63 -23.08
N PRO A 30 -3.65 10.53 -23.76
CA PRO A 30 -3.38 10.37 -25.19
C PRO A 30 -2.65 9.05 -25.50
N CYS A 31 -1.58 8.76 -24.76
CA CYS A 31 -0.83 7.50 -24.90
C CYS A 31 -1.73 6.29 -24.61
N TYR A 32 -2.56 6.35 -23.56
CA TYR A 32 -3.50 5.27 -23.24
C TYR A 32 -4.50 5.00 -24.37
N ARG A 33 -5.04 6.05 -25.02
CA ARG A 33 -5.98 5.91 -26.14
C ARG A 33 -5.34 5.23 -27.34
N GLU A 34 -4.09 5.57 -27.66
CA GLU A 34 -3.33 4.91 -28.73
C GLU A 34 -3.09 3.43 -28.40
N GLN A 35 -2.66 3.12 -27.18
CA GLN A 35 -2.45 1.73 -26.74
C GLN A 35 -3.76 0.93 -26.70
N LEU A 36 -4.88 1.58 -26.39
CA LEU A 36 -6.20 0.95 -26.41
C LEU A 36 -6.59 0.55 -27.84
N ALA A 37 -6.44 1.45 -28.80
CA ALA A 37 -6.70 1.15 -30.20
C ALA A 37 -5.82 -0.02 -30.69
N ALA A 38 -4.52 0.02 -30.40
CA ALA A 38 -3.59 -1.06 -30.74
C ALA A 38 -3.96 -2.40 -30.09
N SER A 39 -4.32 -2.39 -28.80
CA SER A 39 -4.69 -3.60 -28.07
C SER A 39 -5.99 -4.23 -28.59
N VAL A 40 -6.98 -3.40 -28.96
CA VAL A 40 -8.23 -3.87 -29.56
C VAL A 40 -7.98 -4.47 -30.95
N LEU A 41 -7.20 -3.79 -31.80
CA LEU A 41 -6.82 -4.33 -33.11
C LEU A 41 -6.06 -5.65 -32.99
N GLN A 42 -5.15 -5.76 -32.00
CA GLN A 42 -4.44 -7.00 -31.74
C GLN A 42 -5.38 -8.12 -31.27
N GLN A 43 -6.40 -7.81 -30.46
CA GLN A 43 -7.40 -8.80 -30.09
C GLN A 43 -8.17 -9.29 -31.32
N ILE A 44 -8.67 -8.37 -32.16
CA ILE A 44 -9.41 -8.71 -33.39
C ILE A 44 -8.53 -9.58 -34.30
N SER A 45 -7.27 -9.21 -34.51
CA SER A 45 -6.33 -9.99 -35.31
C SER A 45 -6.13 -11.41 -34.79
N ARG A 46 -6.05 -11.60 -33.46
CA ARG A 46 -5.93 -12.93 -32.84
C ARG A 46 -7.21 -13.77 -32.96
N GLU A 47 -8.36 -13.13 -32.97
CA GLU A 47 -9.66 -13.81 -33.15
C GLU A 47 -9.90 -14.23 -34.60
N LEU A 48 -9.40 -13.46 -35.56
CA LEU A 48 -9.53 -13.73 -37.00
C LEU A 48 -8.41 -14.64 -37.55
N GLY A 49 -7.24 -14.68 -36.89
CA GLY A 49 -6.10 -15.48 -37.32
C GLY A 49 -6.27 -16.99 -37.11
N PRO A 50 -5.53 -17.83 -37.86
CA PRO A 50 -5.55 -19.28 -37.65
C PRO A 50 -5.09 -19.61 -36.23
N ARG A 51 -5.97 -20.29 -35.48
CA ARG A 51 -5.73 -20.61 -34.07
C ARG A 51 -5.08 -21.99 -33.99
N GLU A 52 -3.79 -22.05 -33.65
CA GLU A 52 -3.17 -23.32 -33.29
C GLU A 52 -3.90 -23.91 -32.06
N PRO A 53 -4.18 -25.23 -32.03
CA PRO A 53 -4.96 -25.88 -30.97
C PRO A 53 -4.18 -26.03 -29.65
N ALA A 54 -3.29 -25.08 -29.31
CA ALA A 54 -2.70 -24.94 -27.99
C ALA A 54 -3.76 -24.42 -26.98
N GLY A 55 -4.83 -25.20 -26.80
CA GLY A 55 -5.83 -24.97 -25.77
C GLY A 55 -5.22 -25.23 -24.39
N CYS A 56 -5.66 -24.47 -23.39
CA CYS A 56 -5.35 -24.80 -22.00
C CYS A 56 -5.91 -26.20 -21.70
N GLN A 57 -5.05 -27.14 -21.28
CA GLN A 57 -5.46 -28.49 -20.86
C GLN A 57 -6.35 -28.46 -19.60
N LEU A 58 -6.25 -27.38 -18.82
CA LEU A 58 -7.07 -27.13 -17.64
C LEU A 58 -8.23 -26.19 -17.97
N MET A 59 -9.41 -26.54 -17.48
CA MET A 59 -10.61 -25.70 -17.57
C MET A 59 -10.40 -24.41 -16.76
N ARG A 60 -10.68 -23.26 -17.37
CA ARG A 60 -10.64 -21.97 -16.67
C ARG A 60 -11.84 -21.85 -15.73
N SER A 61 -11.58 -21.59 -14.45
CA SER A 61 -12.63 -21.27 -13.49
C SER A 61 -13.31 -19.94 -13.87
N LYS A 62 -14.65 -19.92 -13.84
CA LYS A 62 -15.43 -18.69 -13.97
C LYS A 62 -15.50 -17.88 -12.66
N LYS A 63 -15.03 -18.46 -11.54
CA LYS A 63 -15.06 -17.79 -10.23
C LYS A 63 -13.89 -16.82 -10.11
N LEU A 64 -14.17 -15.61 -9.63
CA LEU A 64 -13.12 -14.65 -9.31
C LEU A 64 -12.18 -15.21 -8.24
N PRO A 65 -10.85 -15.06 -8.38
CA PRO A 65 -9.91 -15.42 -7.34
C PRO A 65 -10.24 -14.68 -6.04
N ARG A 66 -10.27 -15.42 -4.93
CA ARG A 66 -10.49 -14.90 -3.58
C ARG A 66 -9.43 -15.47 -2.66
N VAL A 67 -9.03 -14.69 -1.66
CA VAL A 67 -8.24 -15.24 -0.55
C VAL A 67 -9.18 -15.98 0.38
N ARG A 68 -8.68 -17.03 1.03
CA ARG A 68 -9.38 -17.65 2.15
C ARG A 68 -9.49 -16.62 3.26
N GLU A 69 -10.72 -16.33 3.71
CA GLU A 69 -10.93 -15.43 4.84
C GLU A 69 -10.10 -15.90 6.04
N HIS A 70 -9.36 -14.98 6.63
CA HIS A 70 -8.53 -15.24 7.80
C HIS A 70 -8.86 -14.19 8.85
N ARG A 71 -9.13 -14.63 10.08
CA ARG A 71 -9.60 -13.77 11.16
C ARG A 71 -9.02 -14.22 12.49
N GLY A 72 -8.83 -13.28 13.40
CA GLY A 72 -8.30 -13.58 14.72
C GLY A 72 -7.90 -12.35 15.52
N PRO A 73 -7.64 -12.54 16.82
CA PRO A 73 -7.16 -11.47 17.68
C PRO A 73 -5.72 -11.11 17.32
N LEU A 74 -5.44 -9.81 17.28
CA LEU A 74 -4.11 -9.24 17.15
C LEU A 74 -3.99 -8.07 18.15
N THR A 75 -2.78 -7.58 18.37
CA THR A 75 -2.60 -6.23 18.92
C THR A 75 -2.06 -5.33 17.82
N GLN A 76 -2.53 -4.08 17.78
CA GLN A 76 -2.10 -3.08 16.81
C GLN A 76 -1.49 -1.89 17.53
N LEU A 77 -0.40 -1.35 16.98
CA LEU A 77 0.15 -0.07 17.41
C LEU A 77 -0.67 1.07 16.77
N GLY A 78 -1.35 1.86 17.60
CA GLY A 78 -2.19 2.96 17.15
C GLY A 78 -2.42 4.04 18.20
N GLY A 79 -3.06 5.14 17.81
CA GLY A 79 -3.36 6.28 18.68
C GLY A 79 -2.27 7.36 18.76
N HIS A 80 -2.57 8.42 19.51
CA HIS A 80 -1.67 9.55 19.80
C HIS A 80 -1.74 9.88 21.30
N PRO A 81 -0.74 9.51 22.11
CA PRO A 81 0.49 8.80 21.74
C PRO A 81 0.25 7.34 21.29
N PRO A 82 1.16 6.77 20.50
CA PRO A 82 1.06 5.41 19.98
C PRO A 82 1.14 4.39 21.12
N ARG A 83 0.15 3.51 21.17
CA ARG A 83 0.02 2.45 22.17
C ARG A 83 -0.44 1.16 21.51
N TRP A 84 0.02 0.03 22.03
CA TRP A 84 -0.47 -1.28 21.62
C TRP A 84 -1.86 -1.51 22.20
N GLN A 85 -2.83 -1.82 21.34
CA GLN A 85 -4.21 -2.07 21.73
C GLN A 85 -4.69 -3.40 21.13
N PRO A 86 -5.45 -4.21 21.87
CA PRO A 86 -6.06 -5.41 21.33
C PRO A 86 -7.12 -5.04 20.28
N ILE A 87 -7.14 -5.79 19.19
CA ILE A 87 -8.09 -5.65 18.09
C ILE A 87 -8.51 -7.03 17.58
N PHE A 88 -9.66 -7.09 16.93
CA PHE A 88 -10.04 -8.25 16.12
C PHE A 88 -9.83 -7.95 14.65
N CYS A 89 -8.93 -8.68 13.99
CA CYS A 89 -8.54 -8.42 12.61
C CYS A 89 -9.16 -9.45 11.66
N VAL A 90 -9.58 -9.00 10.48
CA VAL A 90 -10.25 -9.82 9.46
C VAL A 90 -9.68 -9.48 8.08
N LEU A 91 -9.07 -10.47 7.43
CA LEU A 91 -8.73 -10.43 6.01
C LEU A 91 -9.89 -11.01 5.21
N ARG A 92 -10.56 -10.15 4.45
CA ARG A 92 -11.70 -10.50 3.59
C ARG A 92 -11.24 -11.21 2.31
N GLY A 93 -12.18 -11.93 1.69
CA GLY A 93 -11.90 -12.69 0.47
C GLY A 93 -11.53 -11.84 -0.75
N ASP A 94 -11.89 -10.56 -0.76
CA ASP A 94 -11.51 -9.58 -1.78
C ASP A 94 -10.10 -8.98 -1.58
N GLY A 95 -9.40 -9.36 -0.49
CA GLY A 95 -8.08 -8.88 -0.12
C GLY A 95 -8.06 -7.60 0.71
N ARG A 96 -9.22 -7.14 1.22
CA ARG A 96 -9.32 -6.01 2.16
C ARG A 96 -9.01 -6.48 3.59
N LEU A 97 -8.19 -5.71 4.31
CA LEU A 97 -7.92 -5.92 5.72
C LEU A 97 -8.80 -4.98 6.54
N GLU A 98 -9.52 -5.51 7.53
CA GLU A 98 -10.41 -4.77 8.42
C GLU A 98 -10.07 -5.10 9.87
N TRP A 99 -10.20 -4.13 10.77
CA TRP A 99 -10.03 -4.36 12.21
C TRP A 99 -11.13 -3.70 13.02
N PHE A 100 -11.49 -4.38 14.11
CA PHE A 100 -12.59 -4.06 15.02
C PHE A 100 -12.06 -3.97 16.44
N SER A 101 -12.78 -3.32 17.35
CA SER A 101 -12.30 -3.20 18.74
C SER A 101 -12.32 -4.55 19.44
N HIS A 102 -13.33 -5.37 19.17
CA HIS A 102 -13.48 -6.73 19.68
C HIS A 102 -14.21 -7.63 18.67
N ARG A 103 -14.31 -8.92 18.98
CA ARG A 103 -14.87 -9.94 18.06
C ARG A 103 -16.38 -9.80 17.89
N GLU A 104 -17.08 -9.46 18.96
CA GLU A 104 -18.53 -9.37 19.01
C GLU A 104 -19.03 -8.24 18.09
N GLU A 105 -18.33 -7.11 18.02
CA GLU A 105 -18.58 -6.02 17.05
C GLU A 105 -18.62 -6.53 15.61
N TYR A 106 -17.66 -7.37 15.23
CA TYR A 106 -17.62 -7.99 13.91
C TYR A 106 -18.79 -8.94 13.68
N GLU A 107 -19.06 -9.82 14.65
CA GLU A 107 -20.12 -10.83 14.55
C GLU A 107 -21.51 -10.22 14.49
N ASN A 108 -21.70 -9.08 15.15
CA ASN A 108 -22.93 -8.29 15.13
C ASN A 108 -23.07 -7.40 13.88
N GLY A 109 -22.12 -7.46 12.93
CA GLY A 109 -22.16 -6.65 11.71
C GLY A 109 -21.87 -5.15 11.94
N GLY A 110 -21.16 -4.82 13.02
CA GLY A 110 -20.71 -3.46 13.32
C GLY A 110 -19.72 -2.91 12.29
N HIS A 111 -19.44 -1.61 12.38
CA HIS A 111 -18.48 -0.96 11.51
C HIS A 111 -17.04 -1.17 11.99
N PRO A 112 -16.07 -1.39 11.07
CA PRO A 112 -14.67 -1.54 11.46
C PRO A 112 -14.11 -0.23 11.98
N LEU A 113 -13.20 -0.31 12.95
CA LEU A 113 -12.39 0.81 13.43
C LEU A 113 -11.53 1.40 12.30
N GLY A 114 -11.10 0.53 11.39
CA GLY A 114 -10.38 0.94 10.20
C GLY A 114 -10.25 -0.20 9.21
N SER A 115 -9.86 0.17 8.00
CA SER A 115 -9.67 -0.78 6.93
C SER A 115 -8.67 -0.28 5.90
N THR A 116 -7.98 -1.20 5.25
CA THR A 116 -7.03 -0.90 4.19
C THR A 116 -7.09 -1.93 3.06
N THR A 117 -6.86 -1.47 1.83
CA THR A 117 -6.46 -2.36 0.73
C THR A 117 -5.00 -2.75 0.89
N LEU A 118 -4.67 -4.01 0.62
CA LEU A 118 -3.32 -4.55 0.75
C LEU A 118 -2.42 -4.33 -0.48
N THR A 119 -2.89 -3.58 -1.48
CA THR A 119 -2.12 -3.27 -2.69
C THR A 119 -0.82 -2.55 -2.31
N GLY A 120 0.32 -2.98 -2.88
CA GLY A 120 1.62 -2.34 -2.70
C GLY A 120 2.27 -2.52 -1.32
N TYR A 121 1.61 -3.20 -0.38
CA TYR A 121 2.19 -3.50 0.93
C TYR A 121 3.18 -4.66 0.86
N THR A 122 4.18 -4.64 1.74
CA THR A 122 5.07 -5.76 2.03
C THR A 122 4.94 -6.19 3.49
N VAL A 123 5.14 -7.48 3.78
CA VAL A 123 5.05 -8.03 5.15
C VAL A 123 6.46 -8.25 5.68
N LEU A 124 6.81 -7.53 6.74
CA LEU A 124 8.04 -7.75 7.51
C LEU A 124 7.69 -8.40 8.85
N THR A 125 8.53 -9.33 9.29
CA THR A 125 8.32 -10.08 10.54
C THR A 125 9.48 -10.01 11.51
N SER A 126 10.48 -9.20 11.16
CA SER A 126 11.65 -8.90 11.97
C SER A 126 11.55 -7.44 12.42
N GLN A 127 11.57 -7.22 13.74
CA GLN A 127 11.62 -5.88 14.31
C GLN A 127 12.90 -5.15 13.89
N ARG A 128 14.03 -5.86 13.85
CA ARG A 128 15.31 -5.29 13.42
C ARG A 128 15.25 -4.76 11.98
N GLU A 129 14.69 -5.54 11.05
CA GLU A 129 14.52 -5.11 9.65
C GLU A 129 13.61 -3.89 9.55
N TYR A 130 12.51 -3.88 10.32
CA TYR A 130 11.57 -2.77 10.32
C TYR A 130 12.20 -1.48 10.88
N LEU A 131 12.95 -1.56 11.98
CA LEU A 131 13.65 -0.42 12.56
C LEU A 131 14.69 0.14 11.59
N HIS A 132 15.48 -0.72 10.95
CA HIS A 132 16.43 -0.30 9.93
C HIS A 132 15.73 0.41 8.77
N LEU A 133 14.56 -0.07 8.35
CA LEU A 133 13.75 0.60 7.33
C LEU A 133 13.25 1.97 7.79
N LEU A 134 12.83 2.15 9.04
CA LEU A 134 12.47 3.46 9.55
C LEU A 134 13.66 4.43 9.56
N ASP A 135 14.85 3.93 9.89
CA ASP A 135 16.06 4.72 9.91
C ASP A 135 16.44 5.22 8.49
N THR A 136 16.16 4.46 7.43
CA THR A 136 16.43 4.91 6.05
C THR A 136 15.40 5.91 5.50
N LEU A 137 14.19 5.98 6.08
CA LEU A 137 13.16 6.91 5.63
C LEU A 137 13.49 8.38 5.95
N CYS A 138 14.20 8.62 7.05
CA CYS A 138 14.63 9.94 7.50
C CYS A 138 16.12 9.89 7.87
N PRO A 139 17.03 10.12 6.91
CA PRO A 139 18.45 10.23 7.20
C PRO A 139 18.72 11.47 8.06
N VAL A 140 19.60 11.33 9.05
CA VAL A 140 20.02 12.46 9.90
C VAL A 140 20.86 13.41 9.04
N SER A 141 20.53 14.70 9.03
CA SER A 141 21.40 15.70 8.43
C SER A 141 22.70 15.80 9.22
N SER A 142 23.85 15.69 8.54
CA SER A 142 25.17 15.84 9.14
C SER A 142 25.25 17.18 9.90
N GLY A 143 25.17 17.14 11.23
CA GLY A 143 25.16 18.33 12.09
C GLY A 143 24.18 18.29 13.27
N GLU A 144 23.15 17.42 13.25
CA GLU A 144 22.25 17.25 14.41
C GLU A 144 22.82 16.23 15.40
N HIS A 145 23.54 16.70 16.42
CA HIS A 145 23.77 15.92 17.64
C HIS A 145 22.47 15.88 18.46
N THR A 146 21.48 15.11 18.02
CA THR A 146 20.34 14.76 18.89
C THR A 146 20.78 13.66 19.83
N GLN A 147 20.85 14.00 21.12
CA GLN A 147 20.84 13.10 22.26
C GLN A 147 19.93 11.89 21.95
N GLU A 148 20.44 10.68 22.14
CA GLU A 148 19.66 9.44 22.06
C GLU A 148 18.58 9.47 23.16
N GLU A 149 17.50 10.21 22.93
CA GLU A 149 16.28 10.04 23.69
C GLU A 149 15.71 8.66 23.33
N SER A 150 15.48 7.86 24.38
CA SER A 150 14.79 6.58 24.31
C SER A 150 13.56 6.70 23.41
N ASP A 151 13.37 5.71 22.54
CA ASP A 151 12.37 5.76 21.47
C ASP A 151 11.21 4.83 21.84
N PRO A 152 10.23 5.31 22.65
CA PRO A 152 9.20 4.46 23.26
C PRO A 152 8.25 3.83 22.25
N LEU A 153 8.32 4.24 20.97
CA LEU A 153 7.47 3.72 19.90
C LEU A 153 7.51 2.19 19.77
N LEU A 154 8.68 1.59 20.01
CA LEU A 154 8.94 0.17 19.76
C LEU A 154 9.80 -0.49 20.86
N GLU A 155 9.97 0.16 22.02
CA GLU A 155 10.79 -0.36 23.14
C GLU A 155 10.23 -1.63 23.78
N MET A 156 8.94 -1.92 23.63
CA MET A 156 8.38 -3.19 24.10
C MET A 156 8.71 -4.29 23.09
N PRO A 157 9.41 -5.38 23.48
CA PRO A 157 9.69 -6.49 22.58
C PRO A 157 8.36 -7.08 22.12
N VAL A 158 8.02 -6.81 20.88
CA VAL A 158 6.84 -7.36 20.25
C VAL A 158 7.16 -8.80 19.91
N ASN A 159 6.69 -9.75 20.72
CA ASN A 159 6.81 -11.15 20.38
C ASN A 159 6.02 -11.38 19.07
N PHE A 160 6.70 -11.92 18.04
CA PHE A 160 6.12 -12.26 16.74
C PHE A 160 5.40 -11.09 16.02
N PRO A 161 6.14 -10.06 15.57
CA PRO A 161 5.55 -8.90 14.91
C PRO A 161 5.13 -9.19 13.46
N LEU A 162 4.19 -8.39 12.98
CA LEU A 162 3.70 -8.35 11.60
C LEU A 162 3.62 -6.88 11.18
N PHE A 163 4.64 -6.40 10.49
CA PHE A 163 4.68 -5.03 9.98
C PHE A 163 4.28 -5.03 8.51
N LEU A 164 3.26 -4.24 8.18
CA LEU A 164 2.87 -3.93 6.82
C LEU A 164 3.49 -2.60 6.43
N GLN A 165 4.45 -2.66 5.52
CA GLN A 165 5.17 -1.50 4.99
C GLN A 165 4.64 -1.15 3.61
N HIS A 166 4.43 0.14 3.34
CA HIS A 166 4.04 0.64 2.03
C HIS A 166 4.89 1.87 1.70
N PRO A 167 5.37 2.07 0.46
CA PRO A 167 6.25 3.19 0.12
C PRO A 167 5.60 4.57 0.28
N PHE A 168 4.27 4.64 0.18
CA PHE A 168 3.50 5.90 0.14
C PHE A 168 2.36 5.99 1.15
N ARG A 169 2.19 4.97 2.00
CA ARG A 169 1.03 4.89 2.91
C ARG A 169 1.51 4.60 4.32
N ARG A 170 0.64 4.82 5.29
CA ARG A 170 0.97 4.58 6.70
C ARG A 170 1.33 3.11 6.90
N HIS A 171 2.39 2.88 7.65
CA HIS A 171 2.78 1.54 8.06
C HIS A 171 1.79 1.01 9.11
N LEU A 172 1.40 -0.25 9.00
CA LEU A 172 0.55 -0.89 10.01
C LEU A 172 1.40 -1.88 10.80
N CYS A 173 1.44 -1.72 12.12
CA CYS A 173 2.22 -2.58 13.00
C CYS A 173 1.27 -3.45 13.82
N PHE A 174 1.38 -4.76 13.65
CA PHE A 174 0.62 -5.75 14.39
C PHE A 174 1.53 -6.71 15.14
N SER A 175 0.95 -7.39 16.12
CA SER A 175 1.56 -8.51 16.83
C SER A 175 0.53 -9.60 17.03
N ALA A 176 0.97 -10.86 16.87
CA ALA A 176 0.14 -12.01 17.21
C ALA A 176 -0.17 -12.03 18.72
N ALA A 177 -1.37 -12.46 19.10
CA ALA A 177 -1.80 -12.50 20.50
C ALA A 177 -0.90 -13.43 21.36
N THR A 178 -0.77 -13.11 22.65
CA THR A 178 0.08 -13.82 23.61
C THR A 178 -0.39 -15.26 23.85
N GLY A 179 0.51 -16.25 23.75
CA GLY A 179 0.24 -17.65 24.10
C GLY A 179 1.16 -18.67 23.41
N GLU A 180 0.99 -19.96 23.70
CA GLU A 180 1.85 -21.04 23.17
C GLU A 180 1.79 -21.17 21.63
N ALA A 181 0.64 -20.84 21.02
CA ALA A 181 0.41 -20.90 19.58
C ALA A 181 0.81 -19.63 18.81
N GLN A 182 1.49 -18.66 19.43
CA GLN A 182 1.72 -17.33 18.84
C GLN A 182 2.59 -17.36 17.57
N ARG A 183 3.58 -18.26 17.49
CA ARG A 183 4.42 -18.45 16.30
C ARG A 183 3.60 -18.95 15.10
N GLU A 184 2.70 -19.89 15.35
CA GLU A 184 1.82 -20.46 14.33
C GLU A 184 0.80 -19.42 13.87
N ALA A 185 0.21 -18.67 14.81
CA ALA A 185 -0.67 -17.55 14.50
C ALA A 185 0.03 -16.48 13.65
N GLN A 186 1.25 -16.07 13.99
CA GLN A 186 2.03 -15.13 13.18
C GLN A 186 2.30 -15.69 11.79
N ARG A 187 2.66 -16.97 11.67
CA ARG A 187 2.89 -17.61 10.37
C ARG A 187 1.62 -17.66 9.53
N ALA A 188 0.49 -18.03 10.13
CA ALA A 188 -0.81 -18.07 9.45
C ALA A 188 -1.21 -16.69 8.93
N TRP A 189 -1.09 -15.66 9.78
CA TRP A 189 -1.33 -14.27 9.39
C TRP A 189 -0.39 -13.79 8.30
N ARG A 190 0.92 -14.08 8.39
CA ARG A 190 1.90 -13.74 7.35
C ARG A 190 1.49 -14.30 5.99
N LEU A 191 1.14 -15.59 5.93
CA LEU A 191 0.73 -16.26 4.70
C LEU A 191 -0.60 -15.69 4.16
N ALA A 192 -1.55 -15.42 5.04
CA ALA A 192 -2.84 -14.81 4.68
C ALA A 192 -2.62 -13.42 4.07
N LEU A 193 -1.84 -12.56 4.73
CA LEU A 193 -1.51 -11.20 4.27
C LEU A 193 -0.76 -11.24 2.93
N GLN A 194 0.24 -12.11 2.77
CA GLN A 194 0.94 -12.31 1.49
C GLN A 194 -0.02 -12.75 0.37
N GLY A 195 -0.99 -13.62 0.69
CA GLY A 195 -2.06 -13.99 -0.22
C GLY A 195 -2.92 -12.80 -0.64
N GLY A 196 -3.31 -11.96 0.33
CA GLY A 196 -4.08 -10.73 0.11
C GLY A 196 -3.35 -9.71 -0.76
N ILE A 197 -2.09 -9.41 -0.42
CA ILE A 197 -1.21 -8.52 -1.19
C ILE A 197 -1.11 -9.00 -2.64
N ARG A 198 -0.81 -10.30 -2.86
CA ARG A 198 -0.69 -10.86 -4.21
C ARG A 198 -2.01 -10.80 -4.99
N LEU A 199 -3.15 -11.08 -4.33
CA LEU A 199 -4.46 -11.00 -4.97
C LEU A 199 -4.73 -9.58 -5.47
N ARG A 200 -4.50 -8.59 -4.61
CA ARG A 200 -4.74 -7.16 -4.91
C ARG A 200 -3.74 -6.61 -5.91
N GLY A 201 -2.46 -6.94 -5.78
CA GLY A 201 -1.41 -6.45 -6.67
C GLY A 201 -1.54 -6.91 -8.11
N THR A 202 -2.23 -8.03 -8.38
CA THR A 202 -2.32 -8.62 -9.72
C THR A 202 -3.64 -8.37 -10.45
N VAL A 203 -4.45 -7.40 -10.00
CA VAL A 203 -5.81 -7.18 -10.54
C VAL A 203 -5.78 -6.89 -12.05
N LEU A 204 -4.94 -5.96 -12.50
CA LEU A 204 -4.82 -5.63 -13.92
C LEU A 204 -4.18 -6.75 -14.75
N GLN A 205 -3.14 -7.41 -14.21
CA GLN A 205 -2.40 -8.49 -14.88
C GLN A 205 -3.27 -9.74 -15.10
N ARG A 206 -4.26 -9.98 -14.24
CA ARG A 206 -5.22 -11.08 -14.38
C ARG A 206 -6.38 -10.76 -15.32
N SER A 207 -6.59 -9.49 -15.64
CA SER A 207 -7.68 -9.07 -16.53
C SER A 207 -7.41 -9.53 -17.96
N GLN A 208 -8.46 -10.03 -18.61
CA GLN A 208 -8.42 -10.39 -20.05
C GLN A 208 -8.88 -9.24 -20.94
N ALA A 209 -9.32 -8.11 -20.36
CA ALA A 209 -9.80 -6.98 -21.12
C ALA A 209 -8.63 -6.28 -21.84
N PRO A 210 -8.76 -5.93 -23.14
CA PRO A 210 -7.75 -5.15 -23.86
C PRO A 210 -7.41 -3.84 -23.15
N ALA A 211 -8.40 -3.23 -22.52
CA ALA A 211 -8.23 -2.00 -21.76
C ALA A 211 -7.20 -2.11 -20.63
N ALA A 212 -7.14 -3.26 -19.94
CA ALA A 212 -6.16 -3.47 -18.88
C ALA A 212 -4.74 -3.65 -19.45
N ARG A 213 -4.62 -4.36 -20.58
CA ARG A 213 -3.33 -4.52 -21.27
C ARG A 213 -2.81 -3.19 -21.79
N ALA A 214 -3.66 -2.46 -22.52
CA ALA A 214 -3.38 -1.11 -23.01
C ALA A 214 -2.95 -0.16 -21.89
N PHE A 215 -3.61 -0.24 -20.73
CA PHE A 215 -3.29 0.59 -19.58
C PHE A 215 -1.88 0.30 -19.06
N LEU A 216 -1.54 -0.98 -18.85
CA LEU A 216 -0.19 -1.37 -18.38
C LEU A 216 0.89 -0.98 -19.40
N ASP A 217 0.65 -1.16 -20.70
CA ASP A 217 1.57 -0.76 -21.76
C ASP A 217 1.72 0.78 -21.81
N ALA A 218 0.64 1.54 -21.64
CA ALA A 218 0.69 3.01 -21.57
C ALA A 218 1.45 3.50 -20.32
N VAL A 219 1.27 2.87 -19.16
CA VAL A 219 2.02 3.20 -17.94
C VAL A 219 3.50 2.94 -18.14
N ARG A 220 3.86 1.82 -18.79
CA ARG A 220 5.25 1.50 -19.13
C ARG A 220 5.86 2.59 -20.04
N LEU A 221 5.18 2.96 -21.13
CA LEU A 221 5.65 4.00 -22.05
C LEU A 221 5.78 5.36 -21.36
N TYR A 222 4.76 5.76 -20.59
CA TYR A 222 4.75 7.01 -19.85
C TYR A 222 5.95 7.11 -18.88
N ARG A 223 6.28 6.02 -18.19
CA ARG A 223 7.45 5.93 -17.31
C ARG A 223 8.76 6.02 -18.08
N GLN A 224 8.86 5.34 -19.22
CA GLN A 224 10.05 5.37 -20.08
C GLN A 224 10.33 6.77 -20.63
N HIS A 225 9.29 7.53 -21.00
CA HIS A 225 9.43 8.94 -21.39
C HIS A 225 9.97 9.83 -20.26
N GLN A 226 9.84 9.40 -19.00
CA GLN A 226 10.40 10.07 -17.83
C GLN A 226 11.75 9.49 -17.39
N GLY A 227 12.38 8.64 -18.21
CA GLY A 227 13.67 8.01 -17.92
C GLY A 227 13.61 6.84 -16.94
N HIS A 228 12.42 6.36 -16.57
CA HIS A 228 12.25 5.22 -15.67
C HIS A 228 12.06 3.93 -16.47
N PHE A 229 13.07 3.07 -16.47
CA PHE A 229 13.07 1.76 -17.13
C PHE A 229 13.01 0.63 -16.09
N GLY A 230 12.51 -0.55 -16.50
CA GLY A 230 12.43 -1.74 -15.65
C GLY A 230 11.07 -1.98 -15.00
N ASP A 231 10.93 -3.16 -14.42
CA ASP A 231 9.74 -3.57 -13.68
C ASP A 231 9.80 -3.04 -12.25
N ASP A 232 8.67 -2.58 -11.72
CA ASP A 232 8.60 -1.93 -10.40
C ASP A 232 7.19 -2.08 -9.82
N ASP A 233 7.09 -2.04 -8.50
CA ASP A 233 5.87 -2.25 -7.70
C ASP A 233 4.77 -1.20 -8.00
N VAL A 234 5.10 -0.13 -8.72
CA VAL A 234 4.12 0.88 -9.17
C VAL A 234 3.08 0.34 -10.16
N THR A 235 3.27 -0.85 -10.73
CA THR A 235 2.27 -1.49 -11.61
C THR A 235 1.30 -2.42 -10.86
N LEU A 236 1.34 -2.44 -9.53
CA LEU A 236 0.48 -3.29 -8.71
C LEU A 236 -0.87 -2.60 -8.42
N GLY A 237 -1.97 -3.34 -8.57
CA GLY A 237 -3.30 -2.88 -8.16
C GLY A 237 -4.29 -2.61 -9.31
N SER A 238 -5.26 -1.75 -9.02
CA SER A 238 -6.16 -1.16 -10.01
C SER A 238 -5.49 -0.04 -10.81
N ASP A 239 -6.17 0.43 -11.85
CA ASP A 239 -5.78 1.59 -12.64
C ASP A 239 -5.52 2.84 -11.79
N ALA A 240 -6.44 3.17 -10.88
CA ALA A 240 -6.29 4.27 -9.94
C ALA A 240 -5.06 4.09 -9.02
N GLU A 241 -4.90 2.91 -8.41
CA GLU A 241 -3.77 2.61 -7.52
C GLU A 241 -2.42 2.76 -8.24
N VAL A 242 -2.34 2.31 -9.50
CA VAL A 242 -1.14 2.44 -10.34
C VAL A 242 -0.84 3.91 -10.66
N LEU A 243 -1.83 4.70 -11.11
CA LEU A 243 -1.61 6.12 -11.42
C LEU A 243 -1.26 6.94 -10.17
N THR A 244 -1.90 6.64 -9.02
CA THR A 244 -1.53 7.22 -7.73
C THR A 244 -0.08 6.88 -7.39
N GLY A 245 0.37 5.63 -7.57
CA GLY A 245 1.76 5.22 -7.38
C GLY A 245 2.75 5.98 -8.28
N VAL A 246 2.40 6.17 -9.56
CA VAL A 246 3.20 6.98 -10.50
C VAL A 246 3.30 8.43 -10.02
N LEU A 247 2.18 9.04 -9.59
CA LEU A 247 2.18 10.42 -9.12
C LEU A 247 2.97 10.57 -7.82
N MET A 248 2.71 9.71 -6.84
CA MET A 248 3.38 9.72 -5.55
C MET A 248 4.90 9.63 -5.71
N ARG A 249 5.39 8.79 -6.63
CA ARG A 249 6.82 8.71 -6.96
C ARG A 249 7.38 10.00 -7.51
N LYS A 250 6.65 10.67 -8.42
CA LYS A 250 7.04 11.97 -8.98
C LYS A 250 7.09 13.06 -7.89
N LEU A 251 6.15 13.04 -6.96
CA LEU A 251 6.07 14.04 -5.88
C LEU A 251 7.05 13.79 -4.73
N LEU A 252 7.47 12.54 -4.52
CA LEU A 252 8.26 12.12 -3.36
C LEU A 252 9.53 12.96 -3.12
N PRO A 253 10.38 13.27 -4.13
CA PRO A 253 11.59 14.06 -3.90
C PRO A 253 11.28 15.49 -3.41
N ALA A 254 10.27 16.13 -4.00
CA ALA A 254 9.85 17.48 -3.62
C ALA A 254 9.23 17.50 -2.21
N LEU A 255 8.37 16.53 -1.90
CA LEU A 255 7.79 16.37 -0.56
C LEU A 255 8.88 16.17 0.49
N ARG A 256 9.86 15.30 0.21
CA ARG A 256 11.00 15.07 1.12
C ARG A 256 11.78 16.36 1.38
N ALA A 257 12.14 17.10 0.33
CA ALA A 257 12.92 18.33 0.46
C ALA A 257 12.20 19.40 1.28
N GLN A 258 10.87 19.50 1.17
CA GLN A 258 10.08 20.52 1.85
C GLN A 258 9.77 20.19 3.31
N THR A 259 9.63 18.90 3.64
CA THR A 259 9.01 18.48 4.92
C THR A 259 9.99 17.85 5.89
N LEU A 260 10.96 17.07 5.42
CA LEU A 260 11.94 16.42 6.29
C LEU A 260 12.70 17.41 7.18
N PRO A 261 13.13 18.60 6.71
CA PRO A 261 13.81 19.57 7.57
C PRO A 261 12.92 20.17 8.67
N GLY A 262 11.60 20.15 8.50
CA GLY A 262 10.65 20.72 9.46
C GLY A 262 10.18 19.73 10.54
N LEU A 263 10.44 18.44 10.37
CA LEU A 263 10.05 17.42 11.34
C LEU A 263 10.95 17.47 12.57
N ARG A 264 10.34 17.63 13.74
CA ARG A 264 11.04 17.68 15.05
C ARG A 264 10.86 16.37 15.80
N GLY A 265 11.81 16.09 16.70
CA GLY A 265 11.79 14.93 17.59
C GLY A 265 12.76 13.82 17.17
N ALA A 266 12.74 12.72 17.92
CA ALA A 266 13.60 11.56 17.68
C ALA A 266 13.45 11.00 16.26
N ARG A 267 14.50 10.36 15.75
CA ARG A 267 14.60 9.89 14.36
C ARG A 267 13.39 9.05 13.92
N ARG A 268 12.95 8.08 14.73
CA ARG A 268 11.85 7.19 14.33
C ARG A 268 10.48 7.84 14.51
N ASN A 269 10.33 8.77 15.45
CA ASN A 269 9.16 9.65 15.52
C ASN A 269 9.01 10.49 14.26
N ARG A 270 10.12 11.05 13.73
CA ARG A 270 10.11 11.75 12.43
C ARG A 270 9.74 10.82 11.29
N ALA A 271 10.31 9.62 11.23
CA ALA A 271 9.97 8.62 10.22
C ALA A 271 8.48 8.23 10.28
N TRP A 272 7.92 8.05 11.47
CA TRP A 272 6.50 7.76 11.64
C TRP A 272 5.62 8.90 11.15
N ALA A 273 5.89 10.14 11.58
CA ALA A 273 5.17 11.32 11.13
C ALA A 273 5.26 11.53 9.60
N TRP A 274 6.41 11.19 9.01
CA TRP A 274 6.61 11.19 7.58
C TRP A 274 5.69 10.17 6.87
N THR A 275 5.53 8.95 7.41
CA THR A 275 4.58 7.97 6.83
C THR A 275 3.13 8.42 6.95
N GLU A 276 2.74 9.12 8.02
CA GLU A 276 1.39 9.68 8.17
C GLU A 276 1.11 10.80 7.17
N LEU A 277 2.11 11.66 6.91
CA LEU A 277 2.01 12.67 5.86
C LEU A 277 1.87 12.03 4.48
N LEU A 278 2.71 11.04 4.16
CA LEU A 278 2.63 10.33 2.89
C LEU A 278 1.25 9.68 2.68
N ASP A 279 0.70 9.06 3.73
CA ASP A 279 -0.64 8.47 3.70
C ASP A 279 -1.73 9.49 3.37
N ALA A 280 -1.64 10.69 3.96
CA ALA A 280 -2.59 11.76 3.68
C ALA A 280 -2.46 12.30 2.24
N VAL A 281 -1.24 12.43 1.72
CA VAL A 281 -1.01 12.80 0.31
C VAL A 281 -1.55 11.71 -0.61
N HIS A 282 -1.26 10.44 -0.33
CA HIS A 282 -1.78 9.31 -1.09
C HIS A 282 -3.30 9.26 -1.08
N ALA A 283 -3.95 9.57 0.04
CA ALA A 283 -5.41 9.60 0.14
C ALA A 283 -6.04 10.80 -0.60
N ALA A 284 -5.29 11.88 -0.80
CA ALA A 284 -5.75 13.07 -1.51
C ALA A 284 -5.56 12.99 -3.04
N VAL A 285 -4.69 12.09 -3.51
CA VAL A 285 -4.39 11.81 -4.92
C VAL A 285 -5.34 10.75 -5.45
#